data_AF-A0A661ZHA5-F1
#
_entry.id   AF-A0A661ZHA5-F1
#
_cell.length_a   1.000
_cell.length_b   1.000
_cell.length_c   1.000
_cell.angle_alpha   90.00
_cell.angle_beta   90.00
_cell.angle_gamma   90.00
#
_symmetry.space_group_name_H-M   'P 1'
#
loop_
_entity.id
_entity.type
_entity.pdbx_description
1 polymer ?
#
loop_
_entity_poly.entity_id
_entity_poly.type
_entity_poly.pdbx_seq_one_letter_code
_entity_poly.pdbx_strand_id
1 'polypeptide(L)'
;SELRIPLNNDLADKVFDPANADSLGSSDSFVNLFKGMYVSVEDVGIPGDGSILTFDLLKERSNVTIYYHNDEEDSLSYTFNINLFCGRVGRFQHDYSLSTDPDFIAQIVNGDTTKGTEKLYFQGMAGVQTEMWFPGLDEWAEQGNIAINQAKIILPVYSDGISENDLIPERLVLFKYKEDGSKAFTADQIEGDQYFGGTYSEGFNDYSFRLSRYTQSILNGEHDYGIVLHPSGKNVRAEEVVIYGTNPSAPQTGKMKLEIIYTVIK
;
A
#
# COMPACT_ATOMS: atom_id res chain seq x y z
N SER A 1 -17.94 -15.63 5.09
CA SER A 1 -18.87 -15.17 4.02
C SER A 1 -18.21 -15.43 2.68
N GLU A 2 -18.97 -15.57 1.60
CA GLU A 2 -18.45 -15.77 0.24
C GLU A 2 -19.28 -14.94 -0.75
N LEU A 3 -18.63 -14.38 -1.77
CA LEU A 3 -19.30 -13.68 -2.86
C LEU A 3 -19.59 -14.69 -3.98
N ARG A 4 -20.85 -14.81 -4.39
CA ARG A 4 -21.26 -15.66 -5.51
C ARG A 4 -21.75 -14.78 -6.65
N ILE A 5 -21.09 -14.89 -7.80
CA ILE A 5 -21.45 -14.14 -9.01
C ILE A 5 -21.99 -15.16 -10.02
N PRO A 6 -23.30 -15.14 -10.32
CA PRO A 6 -23.86 -15.92 -11.42
C PRO A 6 -23.23 -15.46 -12.74
N LEU A 7 -22.67 -16.40 -13.49
CA LEU A 7 -22.11 -16.14 -14.81
C LEU A 7 -23.18 -16.43 -15.87
N ASN A 8 -23.12 -15.72 -16.99
CA ASN A 8 -24.01 -16.00 -18.13
C ASN A 8 -23.68 -17.38 -18.72
N ASN A 9 -24.71 -18.16 -19.04
CA ASN A 9 -24.59 -19.48 -19.67
C ASN A 9 -23.81 -19.45 -20.99
N ASP A 10 -23.80 -18.33 -21.71
CA ASP A 10 -22.98 -18.15 -22.92
C ASP A 10 -21.48 -18.44 -22.68
N LEU A 11 -21.01 -18.27 -21.43
CA LEU A 11 -19.64 -18.62 -21.06
C LEU A 11 -19.46 -20.15 -21.01
N ALA A 12 -20.42 -20.88 -20.45
CA ALA A 12 -20.38 -22.33 -20.41
C ALA A 12 -20.44 -22.90 -21.83
N ASP A 13 -21.28 -22.33 -22.70
CA ASP A 13 -21.38 -22.73 -24.10
C ASP A 13 -20.05 -22.55 -24.84
N LYS A 14 -19.33 -21.44 -24.61
CA LYS A 14 -17.98 -21.24 -25.19
C LYS A 14 -16.95 -22.29 -24.76
N VAL A 15 -17.11 -22.86 -23.57
CA VAL A 15 -16.20 -23.87 -23.02
C VAL A 15 -16.58 -25.27 -23.50
N PHE A 16 -17.88 -25.58 -23.56
CA PHE A 16 -18.36 -26.90 -23.95
C PHE A 16 -18.52 -27.11 -25.46
N ASP A 17 -18.79 -26.03 -26.22
CA ASP A 17 -18.90 -26.05 -27.68
C ASP A 17 -17.97 -25.00 -28.32
N PRO A 18 -16.64 -25.15 -28.19
CA PRO A 18 -15.71 -24.23 -28.82
C PRO A 18 -15.71 -24.44 -30.34
N ALA A 19 -15.66 -23.34 -31.09
CA ALA A 19 -15.58 -23.37 -32.56
C ALA A 19 -14.38 -24.18 -33.11
N ASN A 20 -13.33 -24.37 -32.29
CA ASN A 20 -12.24 -25.29 -32.57
C ASN A 20 -11.94 -26.15 -31.33
N ALA A 21 -12.15 -27.47 -31.44
CA ALA A 21 -11.91 -28.43 -30.36
C ALA A 21 -10.45 -28.46 -29.85
N ASP A 22 -9.48 -28.13 -30.70
CA ASP A 22 -8.06 -28.04 -30.30
C ASP A 22 -7.82 -26.96 -29.22
N SER A 23 -8.76 -26.02 -29.06
CA SER A 23 -8.73 -24.99 -28.02
C SER A 23 -8.78 -25.58 -26.60
N LEU A 24 -9.29 -26.80 -26.44
CA LEU A 24 -9.35 -27.49 -25.14
C LEU A 24 -8.17 -28.46 -24.93
N GLY A 25 -7.32 -28.66 -25.93
CA GLY A 25 -6.27 -29.67 -25.91
C GLY A 25 -5.05 -29.34 -25.03
N SER A 26 -4.89 -28.09 -24.62
CA SER A 26 -3.80 -27.66 -23.72
C SER A 26 -4.16 -26.39 -22.96
N SER A 27 -3.44 -26.11 -21.87
CA SER A 27 -3.60 -24.86 -21.11
C SER A 27 -3.31 -23.62 -21.97
N ASP A 28 -2.30 -23.67 -22.84
CA ASP A 28 -1.96 -22.54 -23.73
C ASP A 28 -3.05 -22.29 -24.79
N SER A 29 -3.58 -23.37 -25.37
CA SER A 29 -4.72 -23.30 -26.29
C SER A 29 -5.96 -22.75 -25.57
N PHE A 30 -6.21 -23.19 -24.33
CA PHE A 30 -7.36 -22.75 -23.55
C PHE A 30 -7.30 -21.28 -23.18
N VAL A 31 -6.12 -20.76 -22.79
CA VAL A 31 -5.91 -19.33 -22.52
C VAL A 31 -6.13 -18.47 -23.78
N ASN A 32 -6.03 -19.04 -24.98
CA ASN A 32 -6.39 -18.34 -26.22
C ASN A 32 -7.90 -18.24 -26.44
N LEU A 33 -8.66 -19.26 -26.04
CA LEU A 33 -10.13 -19.25 -26.04
C LEU A 33 -10.71 -18.40 -24.90
N PHE A 34 -10.18 -18.58 -23.69
CA PHE A 34 -10.64 -17.94 -22.47
C PHE A 34 -9.50 -17.18 -21.78
N LYS A 35 -9.46 -15.86 -22.00
CA LYS A 35 -8.39 -14.98 -21.49
C LYS A 35 -8.43 -14.76 -19.97
N GLY A 36 -9.51 -15.17 -19.32
CA GLY A 36 -9.74 -15.01 -17.88
C GLY A 36 -11.05 -14.28 -17.58
N MET A 37 -11.26 -13.98 -16.29
CA MET A 37 -12.41 -13.22 -15.82
C MET A 37 -11.99 -11.81 -15.45
N TYR A 38 -12.81 -10.85 -15.85
CA TYR A 38 -12.72 -9.47 -15.37
C TYR A 38 -13.94 -9.21 -14.50
N VAL A 39 -13.70 -8.93 -13.23
CA VAL A 39 -14.73 -8.55 -12.26
C VAL A 39 -14.53 -7.09 -11.94
N SER A 40 -15.57 -6.28 -12.17
CA SER A 40 -15.62 -4.86 -11.83
C SER A 40 -16.85 -4.56 -11.00
N VAL A 41 -16.83 -3.40 -10.36
CA VAL A 41 -17.97 -2.84 -9.65
C VAL A 41 -18.56 -1.68 -10.45
N GLU A 42 -19.81 -1.37 -10.20
CA GLU A 42 -20.41 -0.13 -10.69
C GLU A 42 -19.85 1.07 -9.92
N ASP A 43 -19.79 2.22 -10.58
CA ASP A 43 -19.34 3.46 -9.93
C ASP A 43 -20.34 3.88 -8.85
N VAL A 44 -19.82 4.17 -7.66
CA VAL A 44 -20.63 4.69 -6.56
C VAL A 44 -20.62 6.21 -6.65
N GLY A 45 -21.76 6.80 -7.00
CA GLY A 45 -21.88 8.24 -7.23
C GLY A 45 -21.88 9.12 -5.96
N ILE A 46 -21.95 8.52 -4.77
CA ILE A 46 -22.02 9.21 -3.48
C ILE A 46 -20.91 8.66 -2.56
N PRO A 47 -19.99 9.50 -2.05
CA PRO A 47 -19.02 9.09 -1.05
C PRO A 47 -19.69 8.43 0.16
N GLY A 48 -19.25 7.22 0.51
CA GLY A 48 -19.77 6.47 1.66
C GLY A 48 -20.84 5.41 1.33
N ASP A 49 -21.43 5.41 0.13
CA ASP A 49 -22.44 4.41 -0.26
C ASP A 49 -21.84 3.08 -0.77
N GLY A 50 -20.51 2.99 -0.85
CA GLY A 50 -19.78 1.83 -1.34
C GLY A 50 -19.22 0.94 -0.23
N SER A 51 -18.62 -0.18 -0.63
CA SER A 51 -17.83 -1.01 0.28
C SER A 51 -16.58 -1.54 -0.42
N ILE A 52 -15.52 -1.75 0.35
CA ILE A 52 -14.31 -2.41 -0.12
C ILE A 52 -14.28 -3.82 0.46
N LEU A 53 -14.19 -4.82 -0.41
CA LEU A 53 -14.12 -6.23 -0.03
C LEU A 53 -12.76 -6.81 -0.43
N THR A 54 -12.11 -7.47 0.53
CA THR A 54 -10.84 -8.16 0.28
C THR A 54 -11.08 -9.67 0.27
N PHE A 55 -10.59 -10.35 -0.77
CA PHE A 55 -10.71 -11.80 -0.91
C PHE A 55 -9.34 -12.46 -1.03
N ASP A 56 -9.10 -13.51 -0.25
CA ASP A 56 -7.99 -14.43 -0.49
C ASP A 56 -8.39 -15.42 -1.59
N LEU A 57 -7.98 -15.12 -2.82
CA LEU A 57 -8.31 -15.93 -4.01
C LEU A 57 -7.59 -17.28 -4.07
N LEU A 58 -6.73 -17.62 -3.10
CA LEU A 58 -6.07 -18.93 -3.03
C LEU A 58 -6.79 -19.91 -2.11
N LYS A 59 -7.92 -19.52 -1.52
CA LYS A 59 -8.77 -20.43 -0.75
C LYS A 59 -9.48 -21.40 -1.67
N GLU A 60 -9.76 -22.60 -1.18
CA GLU A 60 -10.42 -23.69 -1.93
C GLU A 60 -11.78 -23.27 -2.53
N ARG A 61 -12.47 -22.32 -1.89
CA ARG A 61 -13.76 -21.79 -2.35
C ARG A 61 -13.65 -20.70 -3.41
N SER A 62 -12.44 -20.26 -3.76
CA SER A 62 -12.19 -19.29 -4.83
C SER A 62 -12.01 -20.04 -6.15
N ASN A 63 -13.14 -20.29 -6.81
CA ASN A 63 -13.18 -21.06 -8.04
C ASN A 63 -14.32 -20.59 -8.95
N VAL A 64 -14.28 -21.05 -10.19
CA VAL A 64 -15.40 -21.01 -11.12
C VAL A 64 -15.92 -22.41 -11.27
N THR A 65 -17.19 -22.64 -10.98
CA THR A 65 -17.81 -23.95 -11.18
C THR A 65 -18.89 -23.82 -12.25
N ILE A 66 -18.78 -24.65 -13.29
CA ILE A 66 -19.80 -24.82 -14.30
C ILE A 66 -20.61 -26.07 -13.95
N TYR A 67 -21.93 -25.94 -13.89
CA TYR A 67 -22.85 -27.05 -13.69
C TYR A 67 -23.48 -27.41 -15.04
N TYR A 68 -23.55 -28.70 -15.35
CA TYR A 68 -24.02 -29.20 -16.64
C TYR A 68 -24.67 -30.58 -16.49
N HIS A 69 -25.30 -31.06 -17.56
CA HIS A 69 -25.82 -32.43 -17.67
C HIS A 69 -25.52 -32.95 -19.08
N ASN A 70 -25.61 -34.26 -19.26
CA ASN A 70 -25.58 -34.89 -20.57
C ASN A 70 -26.73 -35.92 -20.67
N ASP A 71 -26.76 -36.72 -21.73
CA ASP A 71 -27.83 -37.70 -21.96
C ASP A 71 -27.78 -38.90 -20.98
N GLU A 72 -26.65 -39.10 -20.28
CA GLU A 72 -26.38 -40.25 -19.40
C GLU A 72 -26.50 -39.89 -17.91
N GLU A 73 -26.01 -38.71 -17.52
CA GLU A 73 -25.93 -38.23 -16.13
C GLU A 73 -26.43 -36.78 -16.01
N ASP A 74 -27.23 -36.55 -14.97
CA ASP A 74 -27.68 -35.23 -14.55
C ASP A 74 -26.84 -34.72 -13.37
N SER A 75 -26.80 -33.40 -13.17
CA SER A 75 -26.11 -32.72 -12.06
C SER A 75 -24.57 -32.83 -12.04
N LEU A 76 -23.95 -32.83 -13.22
CA LEU A 76 -22.49 -32.77 -13.34
C LEU A 76 -21.95 -31.37 -13.03
N SER A 77 -20.67 -31.31 -12.66
CA SER A 77 -19.97 -30.04 -12.52
C SER A 77 -18.50 -30.14 -12.87
N TYR A 78 -17.92 -29.01 -13.30
CA TYR A 78 -16.51 -28.86 -13.53
C TYR A 78 -16.01 -27.57 -12.89
N THR A 79 -14.94 -27.67 -12.10
CA THR A 79 -14.42 -26.56 -11.30
C THR A 79 -13.05 -26.12 -11.81
N PHE A 80 -12.96 -24.86 -12.24
CA PHE A 80 -11.71 -24.16 -12.49
C PHE A 80 -11.21 -23.53 -11.19
N ASN A 81 -10.15 -24.10 -10.64
CA ASN A 81 -9.53 -23.60 -9.41
C ASN A 81 -8.65 -22.38 -9.67
N ILE A 82 -8.73 -21.37 -8.82
CA ILE A 82 -7.78 -20.26 -8.80
C ILE A 82 -6.59 -20.69 -7.92
N ASN A 83 -5.37 -20.65 -8.46
CA ASN A 83 -4.18 -21.09 -7.74
C ASN A 83 -2.96 -20.20 -8.03
N LEU A 84 -1.78 -20.60 -7.53
CA LEU A 84 -0.53 -19.84 -7.65
C LEU A 84 -0.02 -19.68 -9.09
N PHE A 85 -0.43 -20.55 -10.01
CA PHE A 85 -0.08 -20.47 -11.43
C PHE A 85 -1.04 -19.57 -12.23
N CYS A 86 -2.13 -19.10 -11.62
CA CYS A 86 -3.05 -18.17 -12.24
C CYS A 86 -2.54 -16.72 -12.11
N GLY A 87 -2.54 -15.99 -13.23
CA GLY A 87 -2.37 -14.54 -13.22
C GLY A 87 -3.52 -13.87 -12.48
N ARG A 88 -3.20 -13.03 -11.50
CA ARG A 88 -4.16 -12.25 -10.70
C ARG A 88 -3.71 -10.80 -10.69
N VAL A 89 -4.57 -9.90 -11.14
CA VAL A 89 -4.26 -8.48 -11.28
C VAL A 89 -5.38 -7.68 -10.62
N GLY A 90 -5.04 -6.88 -9.62
CA GLY A 90 -5.93 -5.85 -9.08
C GLY A 90 -5.75 -4.57 -9.88
N ARG A 91 -6.85 -4.00 -10.39
CA ARG A 91 -6.87 -2.68 -11.02
C ARG A 91 -7.60 -1.73 -10.11
N PHE A 92 -6.94 -0.63 -9.76
CA PHE A 92 -7.48 0.43 -8.92
C PHE A 92 -7.40 1.74 -9.68
N GLN A 93 -8.46 2.53 -9.61
CA GLN A 93 -8.54 3.87 -10.18
C GLN A 93 -9.12 4.79 -9.11
N HIS A 94 -8.43 5.90 -8.87
CA HIS A 94 -8.80 6.87 -7.85
C HIS A 94 -9.20 8.18 -8.53
N ASP A 95 -10.37 8.71 -8.19
CA ASP A 95 -10.73 10.09 -8.48
C ASP A 95 -10.57 10.93 -7.22
N TYR A 96 -9.36 11.46 -7.06
CA TYR A 96 -9.01 12.26 -5.90
C TYR A 96 -9.71 13.61 -5.85
N SER A 97 -10.30 14.08 -6.95
CA SER A 97 -11.04 15.35 -6.98
C SER A 97 -12.34 15.32 -6.15
N LEU A 98 -12.82 14.11 -5.83
CA LEU A 98 -14.03 13.89 -5.03
C LEU A 98 -13.76 13.85 -3.51
N SER A 99 -12.51 14.03 -3.07
CA SER A 99 -12.19 14.06 -1.64
C SER A 99 -12.89 15.21 -0.93
N THR A 100 -13.37 14.95 0.28
CA THR A 100 -14.00 15.96 1.16
C THR A 100 -12.97 16.68 2.03
N ASP A 101 -11.70 16.24 2.06
CA ASP A 101 -10.62 16.91 2.77
C ASP A 101 -9.97 17.98 1.86
N PRO A 102 -10.15 19.29 2.16
CA PRO A 102 -9.57 20.35 1.36
C PRO A 102 -8.03 20.35 1.37
N ASP A 103 -7.40 19.88 2.44
CA ASP A 103 -5.93 19.77 2.51
C ASP A 103 -5.43 18.68 1.57
N PHE A 104 -6.17 17.56 1.46
CA PHE A 104 -5.89 16.49 0.52
C PHE A 104 -6.00 16.97 -0.93
N ILE A 105 -7.09 17.68 -1.27
CA ILE A 105 -7.27 18.26 -2.61
C ILE A 105 -6.12 19.21 -2.94
N ALA A 106 -5.78 20.12 -2.02
CA ALA A 106 -4.68 21.05 -2.23
C ALA A 106 -3.34 20.35 -2.43
N GLN A 107 -3.02 19.35 -1.60
CA GLN A 107 -1.73 18.65 -1.68
C GLN A 107 -1.63 17.71 -2.88
N ILE A 108 -2.62 16.84 -3.07
CA ILE A 108 -2.55 15.71 -4.00
C ILE A 108 -3.07 16.07 -5.40
N VAL A 109 -4.17 16.82 -5.49
CA VAL A 109 -4.78 17.18 -6.77
C VAL A 109 -4.14 18.44 -7.34
N ASN A 110 -3.94 19.47 -6.49
CA ASN A 110 -3.37 20.75 -6.94
C ASN A 110 -1.84 20.83 -6.85
N GLY A 111 -1.20 19.86 -6.18
CA GLY A 111 0.27 19.80 -6.06
C GLY A 111 0.87 20.82 -5.08
N ASP A 112 0.08 21.37 -4.16
CA ASP A 112 0.57 22.29 -3.13
C ASP A 112 1.27 21.51 -2.00
N THR A 113 2.57 21.28 -2.16
CA THR A 113 3.38 20.54 -1.18
C THR A 113 3.49 21.26 0.17
N THR A 114 3.16 22.55 0.26
CA THR A 114 3.18 23.28 1.54
C THR A 114 2.14 22.75 2.51
N LYS A 115 1.07 22.11 2.02
CA LYS A 115 0.06 21.43 2.84
C LYS A 115 0.61 20.22 3.60
N GLY A 116 1.76 19.69 3.18
CA GLY A 116 2.51 18.68 3.91
C GLY A 116 2.99 19.14 5.30
N THR A 117 2.95 20.44 5.61
CA THR A 117 3.20 20.93 6.97
C THR A 117 2.08 20.53 7.93
N GLU A 118 0.84 20.41 7.46
CA GLU A 118 -0.30 20.11 8.33
C GLU A 118 -0.60 18.60 8.37
N LYS A 119 -0.66 17.95 7.21
CA LYS A 119 -1.04 16.53 7.08
C LYS A 119 -0.24 15.85 5.98
N LEU A 120 -0.02 14.55 6.15
CA LEU A 120 0.55 13.64 5.16
C LEU A 120 -0.34 12.42 5.03
N TYR A 121 -0.49 11.91 3.81
CA TYR A 121 -1.46 10.87 3.49
C TYR A 121 -0.79 9.60 3.01
N PHE A 122 -1.35 8.47 3.43
CA PHE A 122 -0.92 7.13 3.07
C PHE A 122 -2.14 6.32 2.66
N GLN A 123 -2.13 5.75 1.46
CA GLN A 123 -3.27 4.99 0.96
C GLN A 123 -2.80 3.72 0.23
N GLY A 124 -3.45 2.61 0.54
CA GLY A 124 -3.31 1.35 -0.17
C GLY A 124 -3.92 1.38 -1.58
N MET A 125 -4.18 0.20 -2.16
CA MET A 125 -4.73 0.04 -3.53
C MET A 125 -4.02 0.88 -4.60
N ALA A 126 -2.68 0.90 -4.57
CA ALA A 126 -1.82 1.71 -5.43
C ALA A 126 -2.11 3.22 -5.37
N GLY A 127 -2.59 3.69 -4.23
CA GLY A 127 -2.87 5.09 -3.97
C GLY A 127 -1.66 5.90 -3.53
N VAL A 128 -1.90 6.84 -2.61
CA VAL A 128 -0.93 7.85 -2.16
C VAL A 128 0.20 7.25 -1.31
N GLN A 129 1.42 7.71 -1.59
CA GLN A 129 2.62 7.49 -0.77
C GLN A 129 3.21 8.85 -0.40
N THR A 130 3.95 8.91 0.69
CA THR A 130 4.61 10.15 1.14
C THR A 130 6.12 10.03 0.99
N GLU A 131 6.75 11.10 0.51
CA GLU A 131 8.20 11.23 0.41
C GLU A 131 8.69 12.30 1.38
N MET A 132 9.81 12.06 2.04
CA MET A 132 10.37 12.95 3.04
C MET A 132 11.87 13.15 2.85
N TRP A 133 12.33 14.36 3.13
CA TRP A 133 13.74 14.76 3.16
C TRP A 133 14.05 15.33 4.54
N PHE A 134 15.33 15.30 4.92
CA PHE A 134 15.85 15.76 6.19
C PHE A 134 16.83 16.93 5.98
N PRO A 135 16.31 18.09 5.54
CA PRO A 135 17.16 19.26 5.29
C PRO A 135 17.86 19.71 6.57
N GLY A 136 19.09 20.21 6.43
CA GLY A 136 19.89 20.78 7.52
C GLY A 136 20.68 19.76 8.34
N LEU A 137 20.57 18.46 8.06
CA LEU A 137 21.48 17.46 8.66
C LEU A 137 22.91 17.64 8.14
N ASP A 138 23.06 17.95 6.86
CA ASP A 138 24.33 18.33 6.23
C ASP A 138 24.96 19.57 6.87
N GLU A 139 24.18 20.64 7.05
CA GLU A 139 24.63 21.85 7.76
C GLU A 139 24.99 21.55 9.22
N TRP A 140 24.24 20.67 9.88
CA TRP A 140 24.55 20.24 11.24
C TRP A 140 25.86 19.46 11.33
N ALA A 141 26.20 18.68 10.30
CA ALA A 141 27.46 17.95 10.21
C ALA A 141 28.69 18.87 10.19
N GLU A 142 28.55 20.10 9.68
CA GLU A 142 29.63 21.09 9.67
C GLU A 142 29.99 21.61 11.07
N GLN A 143 29.12 21.40 12.07
CA GLN A 143 29.35 21.88 13.44
C GLN A 143 30.37 21.05 14.22
N GLY A 144 30.81 19.90 13.69
CA GLY A 144 31.86 19.08 14.27
C GLY A 144 31.67 17.58 14.01
N ASN A 145 32.58 16.77 14.54
CA ASN A 145 32.46 15.32 14.43
C ASN A 145 31.34 14.81 15.36
N ILE A 146 30.24 14.33 14.78
CA ILE A 146 29.07 13.87 15.52
C ILE A 146 28.85 12.37 15.30
N ALA A 147 28.73 11.63 16.39
CA ALA A 147 28.32 10.23 16.39
C ALA A 147 26.84 10.10 16.78
N ILE A 148 26.04 9.49 15.92
CA ILE A 148 24.64 9.16 16.20
C ILE A 148 24.57 7.89 17.05
N ASN A 149 24.06 8.01 18.28
CA ASN A 149 23.75 6.87 19.13
C ASN A 149 22.36 6.30 18.79
N GLN A 150 21.42 7.20 18.48
CA GLN A 150 20.09 6.85 18.02
C GLN A 150 19.50 8.01 17.22
N ALA A 151 18.88 7.70 16.08
CA ALA A 151 17.93 8.59 15.41
C ALA A 151 16.62 7.83 15.16
N LYS A 152 15.49 8.44 15.51
CA LYS A 152 14.15 7.87 15.35
C LYS A 152 13.19 8.91 14.79
N ILE A 153 12.59 8.64 13.64
CA ILE A 153 11.47 9.44 13.13
C ILE A 153 10.18 8.93 13.77
N ILE A 154 9.41 9.85 14.34
CA ILE A 154 8.10 9.61 14.94
C ILE A 154 7.05 10.23 14.03
N LEU A 155 6.04 9.44 13.67
CA LEU A 155 4.96 9.78 12.74
C LEU A 155 3.62 9.59 13.48
N PRO A 156 3.17 10.61 14.24
CA PRO A 156 1.92 10.52 14.97
C PRO A 156 0.72 10.49 14.02
N VAL A 157 -0.21 9.58 14.29
CA VAL A 157 -1.45 9.46 13.53
C VAL A 157 -2.34 10.66 13.80
N TYR A 158 -2.85 11.28 12.73
CA TYR A 158 -3.76 12.41 12.79
C TYR A 158 -5.13 11.91 13.24
N SER A 159 -5.46 12.09 14.52
CA SER A 159 -6.65 11.49 15.14
C SER A 159 -7.96 12.23 14.85
N ASP A 160 -7.89 13.50 14.44
CA ASP A 160 -9.09 14.26 14.07
C ASP A 160 -9.62 13.76 12.71
N GLY A 161 -10.66 12.93 12.75
CA GLY A 161 -11.30 12.39 11.54
C GLY A 161 -11.10 10.90 11.34
N ILE A 162 -10.43 10.19 12.27
CA ILE A 162 -10.39 8.72 12.23
C ILE A 162 -11.71 8.16 12.73
N SER A 163 -12.38 7.40 11.88
CA SER A 163 -13.59 6.64 12.22
C SER A 163 -13.23 5.29 12.85
N GLU A 164 -14.11 4.73 13.68
CA GLU A 164 -13.96 3.35 14.20
C GLU A 164 -13.86 2.30 13.07
N ASN A 165 -14.27 2.66 11.86
CA ASN A 165 -14.22 1.79 10.68
C ASN A 165 -12.95 1.97 9.82
N ASP A 166 -12.05 2.88 10.19
CA ASP A 166 -10.86 3.13 9.37
C ASP A 166 -9.89 1.96 9.48
N LEU A 167 -9.51 1.44 8.31
CA LEU A 167 -8.52 0.37 8.21
C LEU A 167 -7.13 0.99 8.31
N ILE A 168 -6.74 1.37 9.54
CA ILE A 168 -5.39 1.87 9.81
C ILE A 168 -4.38 0.75 9.44
N PRO A 169 -3.35 1.05 8.62
CA PRO A 169 -2.34 0.05 8.28
C PRO A 169 -1.64 -0.49 9.53
N GLU A 170 -1.56 -1.81 9.68
CA GLU A 170 -0.77 -2.38 10.79
C GLU A 170 0.71 -1.99 10.70
N ARG A 171 1.18 -1.69 9.48
CA ARG A 171 2.57 -1.37 9.20
C ARG A 171 2.73 -0.39 8.04
N LEU A 172 3.61 0.58 8.22
CA LEU A 172 4.20 1.36 7.13
C LEU A 172 5.55 0.77 6.73
N VAL A 173 5.88 0.84 5.44
CA VAL A 173 7.17 0.41 4.88
C VAL A 173 7.92 1.65 4.41
N LEU A 174 9.22 1.68 4.67
CA LEU A 174 10.13 2.76 4.28
C LEU A 174 11.18 2.22 3.31
N PHE A 175 11.50 3.01 2.29
CA PHE A 175 12.70 2.84 1.45
C PHE A 175 13.45 4.16 1.35
N LYS A 176 14.77 4.11 1.20
CA LYS A 176 15.55 5.27 0.77
C LYS A 176 15.65 5.31 -0.75
N TYR A 177 15.71 6.51 -1.32
CA TYR A 177 16.10 6.71 -2.70
C TYR A 177 17.63 6.66 -2.84
N LYS A 178 18.07 6.24 -4.03
CA LYS A 178 19.45 6.41 -4.50
C LYS A 178 19.51 7.54 -5.52
N GLU A 179 20.72 7.91 -5.91
CA GLU A 179 20.98 8.89 -6.96
C GLU A 179 20.23 8.62 -8.28
N ASP A 180 20.08 7.35 -8.66
CA ASP A 180 19.38 6.94 -9.88
C ASP A 180 17.84 6.88 -9.73
N GLY A 181 17.30 7.28 -8.57
CA GLY A 181 15.88 7.21 -8.24
C GLY A 181 15.38 5.81 -7.87
N SER A 182 16.25 4.79 -7.89
CA SER A 182 15.88 3.45 -7.42
C SER A 182 15.72 3.41 -5.90
N LYS A 183 14.89 2.46 -5.42
CA LYS A 183 14.61 2.28 -3.99
C LYS A 183 15.57 1.25 -3.40
N ALA A 184 16.03 1.50 -2.18
CA ALA A 184 16.79 0.54 -1.40
C ALA A 184 16.39 0.55 0.08
N PHE A 185 16.70 -0.54 0.76
CA PHE A 185 16.60 -0.60 2.21
C PHE A 185 17.68 0.28 2.85
N THR A 186 17.35 0.88 4.00
CA THR A 186 18.35 1.51 4.85
C THR A 186 19.17 0.42 5.56
N ALA A 187 20.37 0.77 6.03
CA ALA A 187 21.16 -0.17 6.80
C ALA A 187 20.51 -0.50 8.16
N ASP A 188 19.70 0.41 8.71
CA ASP A 188 18.89 0.18 9.92
C ASP A 188 17.86 -0.95 9.72
N GLN A 189 17.29 -1.07 8.52
CA GLN A 189 16.27 -2.08 8.21
C GLN A 189 16.83 -3.50 8.14
N ILE A 190 18.12 -3.65 7.82
CA ILE A 190 18.78 -4.96 7.69
C ILE A 190 18.94 -5.64 9.06
N GLU A 191 18.96 -4.87 10.15
CA GLU A 191 19.02 -5.39 11.54
C GLU A 191 17.72 -6.09 11.97
N GLY A 192 16.64 -5.95 11.20
CA GLY A 192 15.36 -6.62 11.40
C GLY A 192 14.23 -5.70 11.86
N ASP A 193 12.99 -6.13 11.63
CA ASP A 193 11.78 -5.32 11.86
C ASP A 193 11.64 -4.84 13.31
N GLN A 194 12.03 -5.65 14.31
CA GLN A 194 11.97 -5.25 15.71
C GLN A 194 12.88 -4.07 16.05
N TYR A 195 14.05 -3.97 15.41
CA TYR A 195 14.99 -2.87 15.60
C TYR A 195 14.58 -1.64 14.80
N PHE A 196 14.13 -1.86 13.56
CA PHE A 196 13.81 -0.81 12.60
C PHE A 196 12.47 -0.13 12.87
N GLY A 197 11.43 -0.89 13.23
CA GLY A 197 10.09 -0.37 13.50
C GLY A 197 9.14 -0.41 12.29
N GLY A 198 8.27 0.60 12.22
CA GLY A 198 7.24 0.75 11.19
C GLY A 198 5.89 0.11 11.51
N THR A 199 5.78 -0.64 12.61
CA THR A 199 4.49 -1.14 13.13
C THR A 199 3.72 -0.03 13.83
N TYR A 200 2.42 0.02 13.62
CA TYR A 200 1.53 0.94 14.32
C TYR A 200 1.53 0.67 15.83
N SER A 201 1.68 1.71 16.64
CA SER A 201 1.59 1.64 18.09
C SER A 201 0.28 2.26 18.57
N GLU A 202 -0.71 1.43 18.93
CA GLU A 202 -1.99 1.90 19.46
C GLU A 202 -1.82 2.72 20.75
N GLY A 203 -0.89 2.32 21.63
CA GLY A 203 -0.65 3.01 22.90
C GLY A 203 -0.05 4.41 22.76
N PHE A 204 0.70 4.67 21.69
CA PHE A 204 1.27 6.00 21.38
C PHE A 204 0.53 6.72 20.26
N ASN A 205 -0.38 6.03 19.56
CA ASN A 205 -1.06 6.49 18.35
C ASN A 205 -0.07 6.99 17.28
N ASP A 206 1.00 6.21 17.03
CA ASP A 206 2.06 6.59 16.09
C ASP A 206 2.65 5.41 15.31
N TYR A 207 3.41 5.74 14.27
CA TYR A 207 4.43 4.87 13.71
C TYR A 207 5.79 5.45 14.03
N SER A 208 6.80 4.59 14.06
CA SER A 208 8.16 5.07 14.17
C SER A 208 9.20 4.19 13.50
N PHE A 209 10.23 4.83 12.98
CA PHE A 209 11.35 4.16 12.31
C PHE A 209 12.66 4.61 12.91
N ARG A 210 13.56 3.65 13.13
CA ARG A 210 14.94 3.92 13.46
C ARG A 210 15.73 4.22 12.19
N LEU A 211 16.42 5.35 12.18
CA LEU A 211 17.19 5.86 11.05
C LEU A 211 18.61 6.24 11.50
N SER A 212 19.18 5.51 12.45
CA SER A 212 20.44 5.91 13.10
C SER A 212 21.61 5.85 12.11
N ARG A 213 21.69 4.77 11.33
CA ARG A 213 22.73 4.61 10.31
C ARG A 213 22.47 5.50 9.10
N TYR A 214 21.20 5.67 8.72
CA TYR A 214 20.80 6.61 7.66
C TYR A 214 21.18 8.07 7.98
N THR A 215 20.85 8.55 9.18
CA THR A 215 21.24 9.89 9.62
C THR A 215 22.75 10.02 9.70
N GLN A 216 23.47 9.02 10.25
CA GLN A 216 24.93 9.04 10.29
C GLN A 216 25.57 9.09 8.90
N SER A 217 25.03 8.39 7.90
CA SER A 217 25.57 8.47 6.54
C SER A 217 25.45 9.87 5.95
N ILE A 218 24.33 10.57 6.21
CA ILE A 218 24.16 11.96 5.77
C ILE A 218 25.20 12.86 6.43
N LEU A 219 25.41 12.71 7.75
CA LEU A 219 26.45 13.47 8.46
C LEU A 219 27.87 13.18 7.96
N ASN A 220 28.11 11.99 7.42
CA ASN A 220 29.38 11.62 6.83
C ASN A 220 29.54 12.08 5.37
N GLY A 221 28.57 12.84 4.84
CA GLY A 221 28.59 13.42 3.49
C GLY A 221 27.84 12.63 2.41
N GLU A 222 27.07 11.59 2.76
CA GLU A 222 26.13 10.98 1.80
C GLU A 222 24.98 11.97 1.54
N HIS A 223 24.65 12.21 0.27
CA HIS A 223 23.55 13.10 -0.08
C HIS A 223 22.19 12.50 0.33
N ASP A 224 21.29 13.34 0.84
CA ASP A 224 19.92 12.93 1.19
C ASP A 224 19.03 12.94 -0.05
N TYR A 225 18.93 11.81 -0.74
CA TYR A 225 17.97 11.63 -1.84
C TYR A 225 16.52 11.47 -1.36
N GLY A 226 16.29 11.45 -0.04
CA GLY A 226 14.98 11.29 0.57
C GLY A 226 14.58 9.83 0.79
N ILE A 227 13.50 9.69 1.56
CA ILE A 227 12.86 8.43 1.89
C ILE A 227 11.42 8.44 1.38
N VAL A 228 10.89 7.26 1.06
CA VAL A 228 9.50 7.06 0.66
C VAL A 228 8.83 6.07 1.61
N LEU A 229 7.63 6.42 2.04
CA LEU A 229 6.82 5.63 2.96
C LEU A 229 5.45 5.32 2.35
N HIS A 230 4.96 4.11 2.60
CA HIS A 230 3.63 3.68 2.18
C HIS A 230 3.08 2.54 3.06
N PRO A 231 1.77 2.28 3.03
CA PRO A 231 1.19 1.10 3.70
C PRO A 231 1.85 -0.20 3.24
N SER A 232 2.02 -1.13 4.16
CA SER A 232 2.41 -2.50 3.83
C SER A 232 1.30 -3.15 2.99
N GLY A 233 1.67 -3.88 1.93
CA GLY A 233 0.67 -4.47 1.04
C GLY A 233 -0.13 -3.45 0.23
N LYS A 234 0.41 -2.24 -0.01
CA LYS A 234 -0.26 -1.18 -0.79
C LYS A 234 -0.82 -1.59 -2.15
N ASN A 235 -0.42 -2.73 -2.72
CA ASN A 235 -0.92 -3.22 -4.00
C ASN A 235 -2.19 -4.08 -3.88
N VAL A 236 -2.62 -4.43 -2.66
CA VAL A 236 -3.74 -5.35 -2.44
C VAL A 236 -4.63 -4.98 -1.25
N ARG A 237 -4.11 -4.19 -0.30
CA ARG A 237 -4.85 -3.74 0.88
C ARG A 237 -5.39 -2.34 0.67
N ALA A 238 -6.55 -2.06 1.23
CA ALA A 238 -7.25 -0.78 1.16
C ALA A 238 -6.98 0.12 2.37
N GLU A 239 -6.02 -0.27 3.20
CA GLU A 239 -5.67 0.45 4.43
C GLU A 239 -5.18 1.87 4.11
N GLU A 240 -5.60 2.83 4.93
CA GLU A 240 -5.22 4.24 4.78
C GLU A 240 -5.02 4.91 6.14
N VAL A 241 -4.15 5.91 6.17
CA VAL A 241 -3.90 6.69 7.38
C VAL A 241 -3.41 8.09 7.03
N VAL A 242 -3.83 9.05 7.86
CA VAL A 242 -3.34 10.43 7.85
C VAL A 242 -2.38 10.60 9.02
N ILE A 243 -1.22 11.20 8.76
CA ILE A 243 -0.20 11.51 9.76
C ILE A 243 -0.10 13.03 9.88
N TYR A 244 0.19 13.53 11.08
CA TYR A 244 0.51 14.94 11.25
C TYR A 244 1.74 15.35 10.43
N GLY A 245 1.69 16.52 9.80
CA GLY A 245 2.78 17.08 9.02
C GLY A 245 3.92 17.67 9.85
N THR A 246 4.79 18.44 9.19
CA THR A 246 6.01 19.01 9.80
C THR A 246 5.81 20.29 10.62
N ASN A 247 4.57 20.78 10.78
CA ASN A 247 4.28 22.04 11.47
C ASN A 247 4.79 21.99 12.93
N PRO A 248 5.78 22.82 13.31
CA PRO A 248 6.37 22.77 14.65
C PRO A 248 5.40 23.22 15.75
N SER A 249 4.30 23.87 15.37
CA SER A 249 3.23 24.38 16.24
C SER A 249 2.10 23.37 16.46
N ALA A 250 2.15 22.20 15.83
CA ALA A 250 1.20 21.12 16.10
C ALA A 250 1.20 20.74 17.59
N PRO A 251 0.08 20.23 18.14
CA PRO A 251 0.01 19.73 19.51
C PRO A 251 1.13 18.71 19.77
N GLN A 252 1.62 18.61 21.01
CA GLN A 252 2.72 17.69 21.34
C GLN A 252 2.44 16.23 20.97
N THR A 253 1.18 15.82 21.10
CA THR A 253 0.70 14.48 20.71
C THR A 253 0.66 14.27 19.19
N GLY A 254 0.63 15.34 18.41
CA GLY A 254 0.58 15.35 16.95
C GLY A 254 1.84 15.92 16.30
N LYS A 255 2.97 15.95 17.01
CA LYS A 255 4.18 16.54 16.46
C LYS A 255 5.05 15.49 15.77
N MET A 256 5.10 15.52 14.43
CA MET A 256 6.14 14.80 13.69
C MET A 256 7.52 15.30 14.12
N LYS A 257 8.45 14.37 14.37
CA LYS A 257 9.81 14.72 14.83
C LYS A 257 10.84 13.64 14.53
N LEU A 258 12.04 14.08 14.18
CA LEU A 258 13.24 13.27 14.21
C LEU A 258 13.93 13.45 15.58
N GLU A 259 13.90 12.43 16.42
CA GLU A 259 14.58 12.43 17.71
C GLU A 259 15.99 11.87 17.55
N ILE A 260 17.00 12.68 17.89
CA ILE A 260 18.41 12.31 17.77
C ILE A 260 19.10 12.35 19.13
N ILE A 261 19.71 11.23 19.50
CA ILE A 261 20.66 11.10 20.62
C ILE A 261 22.04 10.96 20.00
N TYR A 262 22.96 11.85 20.36
CA TYR A 262 24.28 11.91 19.72
C TYR A 262 25.39 12.20 20.74
N THR A 263 26.63 12.07 20.28
CA THR A 263 27.84 12.44 21.01
C THR A 263 28.72 13.30 20.11
N VAL A 264 29.17 14.43 20.63
CA VAL A 264 30.17 15.27 19.96
C VAL A 264 31.55 14.68 20.25
N ILE A 265 32.25 14.27 19.20
CA ILE A 265 33.62 13.79 19.26
C ILE A 265 34.55 15.00 19.18
N LYS A 266 35.46 15.09 20.16
CA LYS A 266 36.51 16.12 20.19
C LYS A 266 37.76 15.67 19.45
#